data_AF-F0Q5T4-F1
#
_entry.id   AF-F0Q5T4-F1
#
_cell.length_a   1.000
_cell.length_b   1.000
_cell.length_c   1.000
_cell.angle_alpha   90.00
_cell.angle_beta   90.00
_cell.angle_gamma   90.00
#
_symmetry.space_group_name_H-M   'P 1'
#
loop_
_entity.id
_entity.type
_entity.pdbx_description
1 polymer ?
#
loop_
_entity_poly.entity_id
_entity_poly.type
_entity_poly.pdbx_seq_one_letter_code
_entity_poly.pdbx_strand_id
1 'polypeptide(L)'
;MHASAVSHAVPSSTVTPQVAHAWLNVSSSLRYDTDDQRITQAIQDLFFVFAHSPTFRQTMQAVQAGGPVNIRVDPEVATGYCDTLQRTVVLGDIYMRSRSHAVAILAFELTNASLANAFAAHYEAAARTRMTPREFADGMERVEYNTIRACQAAYLEARPALQEEGIDNPGSWNCRITPEGYAEPAIASEEDALRSTQMSGHFGRYEQGYAGMLAQMR
;
A
#
# COMPACT_ATOMS: atom_id res chain seq x y z
N MET A 1 -31.27 -0.85 -36.50
CA MET A 1 -31.60 -1.35 -35.14
C MET A 1 -30.43 -2.20 -34.67
N HIS A 2 -29.49 -1.60 -33.93
CA HIS A 2 -28.37 -2.33 -33.33
C HIS A 2 -28.70 -2.57 -31.85
N ALA A 3 -28.95 -3.82 -31.51
CA ALA A 3 -29.03 -4.26 -30.12
C ALA A 3 -27.62 -4.21 -29.53
N SER A 4 -27.36 -3.26 -28.63
CA SER A 4 -26.21 -3.33 -27.73
C SER A 4 -26.53 -4.38 -26.68
N ALA A 5 -25.93 -5.57 -26.83
CA ALA A 5 -25.87 -6.53 -25.75
C ALA A 5 -24.98 -5.92 -24.66
N VAL A 6 -25.62 -5.49 -23.58
CA VAL A 6 -24.94 -5.18 -22.32
C VAL A 6 -24.29 -6.48 -21.86
N SER A 7 -22.98 -6.59 -22.08
CA SER A 7 -22.18 -7.68 -21.52
C SER A 7 -22.13 -7.46 -20.02
N HIS A 8 -23.09 -8.04 -19.30
CA HIS A 8 -22.94 -8.23 -17.87
C HIS A 8 -21.73 -9.13 -17.67
N ALA A 9 -20.63 -8.56 -17.14
CA ALA A 9 -19.52 -9.34 -16.65
C ALA A 9 -20.07 -10.42 -15.72
N VAL A 10 -19.82 -11.68 -16.07
CA VAL A 10 -20.17 -12.82 -15.23
C VAL A 10 -19.39 -12.63 -13.92
N PRO A 11 -20.01 -12.72 -12.74
CA PRO A 11 -19.28 -12.58 -11.48
C PRO A 11 -18.14 -13.61 -11.48
N SER A 12 -16.91 -13.11 -11.32
CA SER A 12 -15.71 -13.93 -11.35
C SER A 12 -15.89 -15.10 -10.38
N SER A 13 -15.83 -16.33 -10.90
CA SER A 13 -16.12 -17.61 -10.21
C SER A 13 -15.25 -17.90 -8.96
N THR A 14 -14.41 -16.94 -8.57
CA THR A 14 -13.39 -17.04 -7.53
C THR A 14 -13.82 -16.45 -6.18
N VAL A 15 -14.90 -15.65 -6.13
CA VAL A 15 -15.42 -15.09 -4.88
C VAL A 15 -16.34 -16.09 -4.19
N THR A 16 -15.80 -16.84 -3.23
CA THR A 16 -16.60 -17.76 -2.41
C THR A 16 -17.16 -17.03 -1.18
N PRO A 17 -18.25 -17.55 -0.57
CA PRO A 17 -18.71 -17.04 0.72
C PRO A 17 -17.61 -17.03 1.79
N GLN A 18 -16.68 -17.99 1.75
CA GLN A 18 -15.55 -18.05 2.68
C GLN A 18 -14.60 -16.86 2.49
N VAL A 19 -14.30 -16.47 1.25
CA VAL A 19 -13.46 -15.30 0.95
C VAL A 19 -14.13 -14.01 1.43
N ALA A 20 -15.44 -13.87 1.21
CA ALA A 20 -16.20 -12.72 1.71
C ALA A 20 -16.19 -12.63 3.24
N HIS A 21 -16.40 -13.73 3.96
CA HIS A 21 -16.30 -13.76 5.42
C HIS A 21 -14.88 -13.45 5.92
N ALA A 22 -13.86 -13.98 5.25
CA ALA A 22 -12.47 -13.69 5.57
C ALA A 22 -12.15 -12.20 5.40
N TRP A 23 -12.66 -11.56 4.34
CA TRP A 23 -12.54 -10.12 4.12
C TRP A 23 -13.20 -9.32 5.24
N LEU A 24 -14.45 -9.65 5.61
CA LEU A 24 -15.16 -8.96 6.70
C LEU A 24 -14.40 -9.08 8.03
N ASN A 25 -13.80 -10.24 8.30
CA ASN A 25 -12.98 -10.44 9.48
C ASN A 25 -11.78 -9.48 9.49
N VAL A 26 -10.96 -9.45 8.44
CA VAL A 26 -9.76 -8.60 8.43
C VAL A 26 -10.07 -7.10 8.29
N SER A 27 -11.07 -6.74 7.49
CA SER A 27 -11.45 -5.34 7.25
C SER A 27 -12.12 -4.69 8.46
N SER A 28 -12.65 -5.47 9.41
CA SER A 28 -13.15 -4.96 10.70
C SER A 28 -12.09 -4.25 11.55
N SER A 29 -10.79 -4.46 11.26
CA SER A 29 -9.69 -3.74 11.91
C SER A 29 -9.45 -2.34 11.35
N LEU A 30 -10.07 -1.98 10.21
CA LEU A 30 -9.92 -0.68 9.57
C LEU A 30 -10.95 0.31 10.13
N ARG A 31 -10.49 1.48 10.58
CA ARG A 31 -11.31 2.54 11.18
C ARG A 31 -11.23 3.78 10.32
N TYR A 32 -12.35 4.23 9.81
CA TYR A 32 -12.41 5.38 8.90
C TYR A 32 -13.78 6.05 8.97
N ASP A 33 -13.83 7.30 8.51
CA ASP A 33 -15.08 8.02 8.33
C ASP A 33 -15.86 7.41 7.15
N THR A 34 -16.99 6.77 7.44
CA THR A 34 -17.84 6.14 6.43
C THR A 34 -18.59 7.16 5.57
N ASP A 35 -18.64 8.43 5.99
CA ASP A 35 -19.21 9.51 5.19
C ASP A 35 -18.26 9.93 4.05
N ASP A 36 -16.95 9.66 4.17
CA ASP A 36 -16.00 9.79 3.06
C ASP A 36 -16.16 8.62 2.08
N GLN A 37 -16.97 8.84 1.04
CA GLN A 37 -17.24 7.87 -0.02
C GLN A 37 -15.98 7.40 -0.74
N ARG A 38 -14.90 8.20 -0.76
CA ARG A 38 -13.65 7.82 -1.44
C ARG A 38 -12.92 6.73 -0.68
N ILE A 39 -12.85 6.84 0.66
CA ILE A 39 -12.27 5.78 1.50
C ILE A 39 -13.16 4.53 1.45
N THR A 40 -14.48 4.71 1.57
CA THR A 40 -15.43 3.60 1.51
C THR A 40 -15.31 2.82 0.19
N GLN A 41 -15.25 3.53 -0.94
CA GLN A 41 -15.07 2.90 -2.26
C GLN A 41 -13.71 2.21 -2.38
N ALA A 42 -12.61 2.83 -1.93
CA ALA A 42 -11.30 2.22 -1.98
C ALA A 42 -11.23 0.92 -1.16
N ILE A 43 -11.86 0.88 0.01
CA ILE A 43 -11.94 -0.33 0.85
C ILE A 43 -12.79 -1.41 0.17
N GLN A 44 -13.92 -1.04 -0.45
CA GLN A 44 -14.69 -1.99 -1.24
C GLN A 44 -13.88 -2.55 -2.40
N ASP A 45 -13.10 -1.73 -3.10
CA ASP A 45 -12.29 -2.17 -4.22
C ASP A 45 -11.09 -3.03 -3.79
N LEU A 46 -10.54 -2.82 -2.58
CA LEU A 46 -9.54 -3.70 -1.99
C LEU A 46 -10.04 -5.13 -1.78
N PHE A 47 -11.35 -5.34 -1.71
CA PHE A 47 -11.90 -6.70 -1.71
C PHE A 47 -11.50 -7.49 -2.96
N PHE A 48 -11.45 -6.85 -4.14
CA PHE A 48 -11.00 -7.52 -5.38
C PHE A 48 -9.54 -7.94 -5.27
N VAL A 49 -8.69 -7.08 -4.71
CA VAL A 49 -7.29 -7.43 -4.44
C VAL A 49 -7.24 -8.60 -3.46
N PHE A 50 -7.98 -8.54 -2.36
CA PHE A 50 -8.03 -9.60 -1.34
C PHE A 50 -8.54 -10.94 -1.88
N ALA A 51 -9.57 -10.93 -2.71
CA ALA A 51 -10.14 -12.14 -3.28
C ALA A 51 -9.17 -12.83 -4.23
N HIS A 52 -8.37 -12.07 -4.98
CA HIS A 52 -7.54 -12.61 -6.06
C HIS A 52 -6.03 -12.68 -5.72
N SER A 53 -5.57 -12.03 -4.64
CA SER A 53 -4.16 -12.05 -4.22
C SER A 53 -3.94 -12.79 -2.90
N PRO A 54 -3.33 -14.00 -2.90
CA PRO A 54 -2.83 -14.60 -1.66
C PRO A 54 -1.84 -13.72 -0.91
N THR A 55 -1.01 -12.94 -1.62
CA THR A 55 -0.05 -12.01 -1.00
C THR A 55 -0.79 -10.94 -0.18
N PHE A 56 -1.80 -10.31 -0.76
CA PHE A 56 -2.58 -9.27 -0.07
C PHE A 56 -3.42 -9.83 1.09
N ARG A 57 -3.89 -11.08 0.98
CA ARG A 57 -4.55 -11.75 2.13
C ARG A 57 -3.61 -11.87 3.32
N GLN A 58 -2.36 -12.26 3.10
CA GLN A 58 -1.35 -12.33 4.16
C GLN A 58 -1.07 -10.95 4.74
N THR A 59 -0.95 -9.92 3.90
CA THR A 59 -0.83 -8.52 4.34
C THR A 59 -1.97 -8.13 5.28
N MET A 60 -3.22 -8.36 4.89
CA MET A 60 -4.39 -7.98 5.70
C MET A 60 -4.51 -8.78 6.99
N GLN A 61 -4.09 -10.05 6.99
CA GLN A 61 -3.97 -10.84 8.22
C GLN A 61 -2.94 -10.25 9.19
N ALA A 62 -1.79 -9.82 8.68
CA ALA A 62 -0.76 -9.15 9.48
C ALA A 62 -1.23 -7.78 9.99
N VAL A 63 -1.96 -7.01 9.16
CA VAL A 63 -2.63 -5.77 9.59
C VAL A 63 -3.56 -6.05 10.76
N GLN A 64 -4.46 -7.03 10.63
CA GLN A 64 -5.41 -7.40 11.69
C GLN A 64 -4.68 -7.84 12.97
N ALA A 65 -3.65 -8.69 12.85
CA ALA A 65 -2.87 -9.18 13.99
C ALA A 65 -2.14 -8.06 14.73
N GLY A 66 -1.71 -7.00 14.02
CA GLY A 66 -1.13 -5.79 14.60
C GLY A 66 -2.13 -4.85 15.29
N GLY A 67 -3.43 -5.15 15.22
CA GLY A 67 -4.50 -4.34 15.78
C GLY A 67 -5.03 -3.26 14.83
N PRO A 68 -6.00 -2.45 15.30
CA PRO A 68 -6.73 -1.52 14.46
C PRO A 68 -5.84 -0.51 13.73
N VAL A 69 -6.27 -0.09 12.54
CA VAL A 69 -5.62 0.95 11.73
C VAL A 69 -6.62 2.06 11.46
N ASN A 70 -6.28 3.31 11.81
CA ASN A 70 -7.08 4.47 11.44
C ASN A 70 -6.73 4.91 10.01
N ILE A 71 -7.72 5.29 9.21
CA ILE A 71 -7.54 5.77 7.84
C ILE A 71 -8.25 7.11 7.70
N ARG A 72 -7.56 8.10 7.14
CA ARG A 72 -8.12 9.43 6.88
C ARG A 72 -7.56 10.03 5.59
N VAL A 73 -8.32 10.96 4.99
CA VAL A 73 -7.81 11.82 3.92
C VAL A 73 -7.27 13.11 4.50
N ASP A 74 -6.19 13.62 3.93
CA ASP A 74 -5.59 14.90 4.29
C ASP A 74 -5.26 15.71 3.02
N PRO A 75 -5.83 16.91 2.84
CA PRO A 75 -5.58 17.72 1.65
C PRO A 75 -4.16 18.29 1.59
N GLU A 76 -3.44 18.33 2.71
CA GLU A 76 -2.05 18.82 2.76
C GLU A 76 -1.02 17.73 2.43
N VAL A 77 -1.47 16.47 2.34
CA VAL A 77 -0.62 15.32 1.99
C VAL A 77 -0.61 15.13 0.47
N ALA A 78 0.58 15.16 -0.11
CA ALA A 78 0.76 15.05 -1.56
C ALA A 78 0.42 13.65 -2.11
N THR A 79 0.75 12.58 -1.38
CA THR A 79 0.60 11.18 -1.83
C THR A 79 -0.20 10.35 -0.82
N GLY A 80 0.48 9.89 0.23
CA GLY A 80 0.01 9.02 1.28
C GLY A 80 1.19 8.61 2.16
N TYR A 81 0.92 8.23 3.40
CA TYR A 81 1.89 7.59 4.29
C TYR A 81 1.19 6.81 5.40
N CYS A 82 1.90 5.85 5.99
CA CYS A 82 1.51 5.18 7.22
C CYS A 82 2.37 5.67 8.38
N ASP A 83 1.75 6.31 9.37
CA ASP A 83 2.36 6.45 10.70
C ASP A 83 2.26 5.08 11.39
N THR A 84 3.36 4.35 11.40
CA THR A 84 3.44 2.99 11.95
C THR A 84 3.38 2.96 13.47
N LEU A 85 3.71 4.07 14.15
CA LEU A 85 3.63 4.19 15.61
C LEU A 85 2.17 4.40 16.05
N GLN A 86 1.46 5.28 15.35
CA GLN A 86 0.04 5.57 15.61
C GLN A 86 -0.91 4.63 14.87
N ARG A 87 -0.38 3.70 14.06
CA ARG A 87 -1.13 2.83 13.14
C ARG A 87 -2.18 3.61 12.37
N THR A 88 -1.75 4.70 11.75
CA THR A 88 -2.64 5.61 11.02
C THR A 88 -2.17 5.74 9.58
N VAL A 89 -3.04 5.39 8.63
CA VAL A 89 -2.87 5.65 7.22
C VAL A 89 -3.47 7.02 6.89
N VAL A 90 -2.66 7.88 6.28
CA VAL A 90 -3.08 9.20 5.82
C VAL A 90 -2.95 9.23 4.31
N LEU A 91 -4.06 9.49 3.62
CA LEU A 91 -4.16 9.48 2.17
C LEU A 91 -4.25 10.92 1.65
N GLY A 92 -3.48 11.25 0.62
CA GLY A 92 -3.53 12.55 -0.02
C GLY A 92 -4.81 12.74 -0.83
N ASP A 93 -5.46 13.90 -0.68
CA ASP A 93 -6.73 14.21 -1.36
C ASP A 93 -6.67 14.00 -2.87
N ILE A 94 -5.57 14.39 -3.51
CA ILE A 94 -5.41 14.31 -4.96
C ILE A 94 -5.40 12.86 -5.47
N TYR A 95 -4.78 11.94 -4.74
CA TYR A 95 -4.73 10.51 -5.10
C TYR A 95 -6.07 9.83 -4.86
N MET A 96 -6.84 10.29 -3.87
CA MET A 96 -8.18 9.78 -3.58
C MET A 96 -9.24 10.17 -4.60
N ARG A 97 -8.93 11.08 -5.54
CA ARG A 97 -9.83 11.45 -6.65
C ARG A 97 -9.85 10.43 -7.79
N SER A 98 -8.84 9.55 -7.87
CA SER A 98 -8.75 8.50 -8.89
C SER A 98 -8.95 7.14 -8.23
N ARG A 99 -9.99 6.41 -8.63
CA ARG A 99 -10.33 5.08 -8.08
C ARG A 99 -9.13 4.12 -8.10
N SER A 100 -8.42 4.04 -9.24
CA SER A 100 -7.24 3.17 -9.37
C SER A 100 -6.07 3.58 -8.47
N HIS A 101 -5.81 4.88 -8.33
CA HIS A 101 -4.78 5.38 -7.42
C HIS A 101 -5.16 5.17 -5.96
N ALA A 102 -6.41 5.43 -5.58
CA ALA A 102 -6.92 5.29 -4.23
C ALA A 102 -6.74 3.86 -3.69
N VAL A 103 -7.07 2.86 -4.51
CA VAL A 103 -6.88 1.44 -4.15
C VAL A 103 -5.40 1.10 -3.99
N ALA A 104 -4.57 1.54 -4.94
CA ALA A 104 -3.14 1.24 -4.93
C ALA A 104 -2.42 1.88 -3.73
N ILE A 105 -2.67 3.17 -3.46
CA ILE A 105 -2.05 3.87 -2.34
C ILE A 105 -2.52 3.30 -1.01
N LEU A 106 -3.82 2.98 -0.87
CA LEU A 106 -4.33 2.37 0.35
C LEU A 106 -3.74 0.96 0.57
N ALA A 107 -3.63 0.14 -0.47
CA ALA A 107 -2.96 -1.16 -0.38
C ALA A 107 -1.49 -1.02 0.04
N PHE A 108 -0.80 -0.01 -0.50
CA PHE A 108 0.58 0.31 -0.16
C PHE A 108 0.73 0.67 1.31
N GLU A 109 -0.08 1.60 1.81
CA GLU A 109 0.03 2.04 3.21
C GLU A 109 -0.46 0.99 4.21
N LEU A 110 -1.44 0.15 3.85
CA LEU A 110 -1.79 -1.02 4.65
C LEU A 110 -0.67 -2.05 4.68
N THR A 111 0.10 -2.17 3.60
CA THR A 111 1.30 -3.01 3.58
C THR A 111 2.38 -2.44 4.51
N ASN A 112 2.58 -1.12 4.54
CA ASN A 112 3.43 -0.47 5.55
C ASN A 112 2.92 -0.75 6.99
N ALA A 113 1.61 -0.67 7.23
CA ALA A 113 1.02 -0.98 8.54
C ALA A 113 1.22 -2.45 8.96
N SER A 114 1.30 -3.37 8.00
CA SER A 114 1.62 -4.79 8.26
C SER A 114 3.08 -5.01 8.69
N LEU A 115 3.98 -4.08 8.32
CA LEU A 115 5.40 -4.11 8.63
C LEU A 115 5.79 -3.22 9.82
N ALA A 116 4.82 -2.71 10.59
CA ALA A 116 5.05 -1.80 11.70
C ALA A 116 6.12 -2.30 12.70
N ASN A 117 6.15 -3.61 12.98
CA ASN A 117 7.17 -4.20 13.87
C ASN A 117 8.58 -4.16 13.27
N ALA A 118 8.72 -4.30 11.96
CA ALA A 118 10.03 -4.20 11.28
C ALA A 118 10.56 -2.76 11.32
N PHE A 119 9.67 -1.79 11.08
CA PHE A 119 10.01 -0.37 11.26
C PHE A 119 10.41 -0.07 12.71
N ALA A 120 9.61 -0.49 13.69
CA ALA A 120 9.92 -0.29 15.11
C ALA A 120 11.27 -0.92 15.51
N ALA A 121 11.55 -2.15 15.07
CA ALA A 121 12.82 -2.81 15.33
C ALA A 121 14.03 -2.03 14.76
N HIS A 122 13.87 -1.41 13.59
CA HIS A 122 14.92 -0.55 13.01
C HIS A 122 15.11 0.74 13.79
N TYR A 123 14.03 1.41 14.21
CA TYR A 123 14.09 2.56 15.11
C TYR A 123 14.84 2.23 16.41
N GLU A 124 14.51 1.11 17.05
CA GLU A 124 15.19 0.68 18.26
C GLU A 124 16.67 0.34 18.02
N ALA A 125 16.99 -0.31 16.90
CA ALA A 125 18.36 -0.60 16.53
C ALA A 125 19.17 0.69 16.36
N ALA A 126 18.61 1.68 15.65
CA ALA A 126 19.24 2.97 15.41
C ALA A 126 19.54 3.73 16.72
N ALA A 127 18.60 3.72 17.66
CA ALA A 127 18.79 4.31 18.99
C ALA A 127 19.90 3.62 19.80
N ARG A 128 19.97 2.28 19.72
CA ARG A 128 20.99 1.48 20.45
C ARG A 128 22.40 1.63 19.85
N THR A 129 22.52 1.67 18.52
CA THR A 129 23.82 1.67 17.83
C THR A 129 24.30 3.06 17.42
N ARG A 130 23.50 4.10 17.66
CA ARG A 130 23.80 5.50 17.28
C ARG A 130 24.07 5.64 15.78
N MET A 131 23.19 5.05 14.96
CA MET A 131 23.25 5.21 13.51
C MET A 131 23.31 6.69 13.12
N THR A 132 24.03 7.00 12.06
CA THR A 132 23.92 8.29 11.37
C THR A 132 22.55 8.41 10.69
N PRO A 133 22.07 9.64 10.40
CA PRO A 133 20.82 9.83 9.65
C PRO A 133 20.76 9.07 8.32
N ARG A 134 21.90 8.96 7.63
CA ARG A 134 22.01 8.22 6.37
C ARG A 134 21.84 6.71 6.55
N GLU A 135 22.53 6.12 7.53
CA GLU A 135 22.40 4.68 7.85
C GLU A 135 20.98 4.35 8.31
N PHE A 136 20.35 5.26 9.06
CA PHE A 136 18.96 5.13 9.44
C PHE A 136 18.04 5.12 8.22
N ALA A 137 18.19 6.09 7.30
CA ALA A 137 17.39 6.18 6.09
C ALA A 137 17.57 4.97 5.18
N ASP A 138 18.81 4.51 4.95
CA ASP A 138 19.09 3.29 4.19
C ASP A 138 18.33 2.08 4.77
N GLY A 139 18.30 1.91 6.10
CA GLY A 139 17.57 0.82 6.73
C GLY A 139 16.04 0.94 6.64
N MET A 140 15.49 2.16 6.72
CA MET A 140 14.05 2.39 6.54
C MET A 140 13.60 2.00 5.13
N GLU A 141 14.35 2.42 4.12
CA GLU A 141 14.09 2.11 2.71
C GLU A 141 14.17 0.61 2.42
N ARG A 142 15.09 -0.12 3.10
CA ARG A 142 15.15 -1.58 3.00
C ARG A 142 13.93 -2.26 3.59
N VAL A 143 13.37 -1.73 4.68
CA VAL A 143 12.10 -2.23 5.21
C VAL A 143 10.99 -1.96 4.20
N GLU A 144 10.89 -0.74 3.68
CA GLU A 144 9.85 -0.32 2.73
C GLU A 144 9.97 -0.99 1.35
N TYR A 145 11.16 -1.47 0.95
CA TYR A 145 11.30 -2.32 -0.22
C TYR A 145 10.45 -3.60 -0.12
N ASN A 146 10.22 -4.13 1.10
CA ASN A 146 9.29 -5.24 1.28
C ASN A 146 7.85 -4.83 1.00
N THR A 147 7.47 -3.58 1.29
CA THR A 147 6.18 -2.99 0.91
C THR A 147 6.02 -2.96 -0.60
N ILE A 148 7.03 -2.42 -1.31
CA ILE A 148 7.04 -2.38 -2.78
C ILE A 148 6.90 -3.78 -3.37
N ARG A 149 7.71 -4.74 -2.90
CA ARG A 149 7.68 -6.12 -3.40
C ARG A 149 6.31 -6.77 -3.18
N ALA A 150 5.74 -6.63 -1.99
CA ALA A 150 4.42 -7.21 -1.67
C ALA A 150 3.30 -6.55 -2.48
N CYS A 151 3.34 -5.23 -2.70
CA CYS A 151 2.35 -4.52 -3.51
C CYS A 151 2.43 -4.91 -5.00
N GLN A 152 3.63 -4.98 -5.57
CA GLN A 152 3.83 -5.44 -6.95
C GLN A 152 3.30 -6.87 -7.12
N ALA A 153 3.62 -7.78 -6.19
CA ALA A 153 3.11 -9.15 -6.22
C ALA A 153 1.58 -9.20 -6.10
N ALA A 154 1.00 -8.45 -5.15
CA ALA A 154 -0.45 -8.39 -4.97
C ALA A 154 -1.18 -7.88 -6.21
N TYR A 155 -0.65 -6.83 -6.85
CA TYR A 155 -1.17 -6.32 -8.10
C TYR A 155 -1.08 -7.36 -9.21
N LEU A 156 0.07 -7.99 -9.43
CA LEU A 156 0.25 -8.98 -10.50
C LEU A 156 -0.69 -10.18 -10.33
N GLU A 157 -0.93 -10.62 -9.10
CA GLU A 157 -1.89 -11.68 -8.77
C GLU A 157 -3.35 -11.25 -9.03
N ALA A 158 -3.71 -10.01 -8.67
CA ALA A 158 -5.09 -9.51 -8.77
C ALA A 158 -5.41 -8.78 -10.09
N ARG A 159 -4.42 -8.54 -10.96
CA ARG A 159 -4.56 -7.71 -12.16
C ARG A 159 -5.76 -8.08 -13.04
N PRO A 160 -6.05 -9.36 -13.35
CA PRO A 160 -7.22 -9.70 -14.15
C PRO A 160 -8.53 -9.16 -13.55
N ALA A 161 -8.71 -9.25 -12.23
CA ALA A 161 -9.89 -8.71 -11.55
C ALA A 161 -9.91 -7.17 -11.58
N LEU A 162 -8.75 -6.52 -11.39
CA LEU A 162 -8.65 -5.06 -11.51
C LEU A 162 -8.97 -4.55 -12.92
N GLN A 163 -8.65 -5.34 -13.96
CA GLN A 163 -9.01 -5.06 -15.35
C GLN A 163 -10.51 -5.20 -15.60
N GLU A 164 -11.12 -6.27 -15.10
CA GLU A 164 -12.59 -6.49 -15.18
C GLU A 164 -13.36 -5.34 -14.52
N GLU A 165 -12.84 -4.81 -13.41
CA GLU A 165 -13.44 -3.71 -12.65
C GLU A 165 -13.12 -2.30 -13.19
N GLY A 166 -12.30 -2.21 -14.25
CA GLY A 166 -11.93 -0.94 -14.86
C GLY A 166 -11.04 -0.04 -13.99
N ILE A 167 -10.28 -0.64 -13.05
CA ILE A 167 -9.39 0.05 -12.11
C ILE A 167 -7.92 -0.36 -12.25
N ASP A 168 -7.58 -1.10 -13.31
CA ASP A 168 -6.21 -1.44 -13.67
C ASP A 168 -5.37 -0.17 -13.92
N ASN A 169 -4.28 -0.02 -13.16
CA ASN A 169 -3.30 1.02 -13.38
C ASN A 169 -1.91 0.56 -12.88
N PRO A 170 -1.11 -0.10 -13.72
CA PRO A 170 0.18 -0.67 -13.33
C PRO A 170 1.10 0.32 -12.62
N GLY A 171 1.14 1.57 -13.09
CA GLY A 171 2.05 2.59 -12.55
C GLY A 171 1.78 2.92 -11.08
N SER A 172 0.53 2.89 -10.64
CA SER A 172 0.17 3.14 -9.24
C SER A 172 0.64 2.02 -8.30
N TRP A 173 0.92 0.83 -8.82
CA TRP A 173 1.34 -0.35 -8.06
C TRP A 173 2.85 -0.62 -8.14
N ASN A 174 3.63 0.35 -8.64
CA ASN A 174 5.05 0.16 -8.99
C ASN A 174 5.28 -0.94 -10.03
N CYS A 175 4.32 -1.15 -10.93
CA CYS A 175 4.44 -2.06 -12.06
C CYS A 175 4.48 -1.30 -13.38
N ARG A 176 4.96 -1.97 -14.42
CA ARG A 176 4.97 -1.46 -15.79
C ARG A 176 4.46 -2.51 -16.76
N ILE A 177 4.08 -2.07 -17.95
CA ILE A 177 3.69 -2.94 -19.06
C ILE A 177 4.85 -3.08 -20.02
N THR A 178 5.24 -4.33 -20.33
CA THR A 178 6.24 -4.62 -21.35
C THR A 178 5.71 -4.29 -22.75
N PRO A 179 6.57 -4.13 -23.77
CA PRO A 179 6.11 -3.93 -25.14
C PRO A 179 5.15 -5.01 -25.65
N GLU A 180 5.23 -6.22 -25.11
CA GLU A 180 4.37 -7.36 -25.43
C GLU A 180 3.04 -7.38 -24.66
N GLY A 181 2.81 -6.41 -23.76
CA GLY A 181 1.55 -6.25 -23.02
C GLY A 181 1.51 -6.95 -21.66
N TYR A 182 2.60 -7.57 -21.22
CA TYR A 182 2.68 -8.22 -19.91
C TYR A 182 2.94 -7.20 -18.81
N ALA A 183 2.35 -7.41 -17.63
CA ALA A 183 2.69 -6.61 -16.47
C ALA A 183 3.90 -7.21 -15.75
N GLU A 184 4.84 -6.37 -15.33
CA GLU A 184 6.01 -6.77 -14.57
C GLU A 184 6.35 -5.72 -13.48
N PRO A 185 7.14 -6.09 -12.45
CA PRO A 185 7.69 -5.14 -11.48
C PRO A 185 8.48 -4.02 -12.17
N ALA A 186 8.23 -2.76 -11.79
CA ALA A 186 9.07 -1.64 -12.20
C ALA A 186 10.31 -1.50 -11.32
N ILE A 187 10.23 -1.97 -10.06
CA ILE A 187 11.33 -2.00 -9.10
C ILE A 187 11.69 -3.47 -8.86
N ALA A 188 12.78 -3.92 -9.49
CA ALA A 188 13.18 -5.32 -9.54
C ALA A 188 14.10 -5.74 -8.37
N SER A 189 14.78 -4.79 -7.72
CA SER A 189 15.75 -5.07 -6.67
C SER A 189 15.72 -4.03 -5.55
N GLU A 190 16.28 -4.39 -4.40
CA GLU A 190 16.50 -3.46 -3.27
C GLU A 190 17.40 -2.28 -3.70
N GLU A 191 18.42 -2.55 -4.52
CA GLU A 191 19.32 -1.50 -5.03
C GLU A 191 18.58 -0.51 -5.94
N ASP A 192 17.68 -1.00 -6.80
CA ASP A 192 16.86 -0.14 -7.64
C ASP A 192 15.89 0.71 -6.80
N ALA A 193 15.33 0.13 -5.73
CA ALA A 193 14.47 0.86 -4.79
C ALA A 193 15.25 2.00 -4.12
N LEU A 194 16.41 1.70 -3.53
CA LEU A 194 17.29 2.68 -2.89
C LEU A 194 17.71 3.80 -3.86
N ARG A 195 18.08 3.44 -5.10
CA ARG A 195 18.45 4.42 -6.12
C ARG A 195 17.27 5.33 -6.47
N SER A 196 16.07 4.76 -6.62
CA SER A 196 14.84 5.51 -6.92
C SER A 196 14.48 6.49 -5.80
N THR A 197 14.57 6.07 -4.55
CA THR A 197 14.18 6.91 -3.40
C THR A 197 15.20 8.00 -3.09
N GLN A 198 16.48 7.76 -3.38
CA GLN A 198 17.51 8.79 -3.39
C GLN A 198 17.26 9.85 -4.47
N MET A 199 16.88 9.46 -5.69
CA MET A 199 16.61 10.41 -6.78
C MET A 199 15.33 11.23 -6.56
N SER A 200 14.31 10.65 -5.94
CA SER A 200 13.03 11.32 -5.69
C SER A 200 13.02 12.21 -4.45
N GLY A 201 14.08 12.18 -3.63
CA GLY A 201 14.15 12.91 -2.36
C GLY A 201 13.32 12.29 -1.22
N HIS A 202 12.68 11.13 -1.45
CA HIS A 202 11.99 10.38 -0.39
C HIS A 202 12.97 9.97 0.72
N PHE A 203 14.17 9.53 0.35
CA PHE A 203 15.28 9.21 1.24
C PHE A 203 15.60 10.34 2.24
N GLY A 204 15.62 11.58 1.75
CA GLY A 204 15.93 12.77 2.55
C GLY A 204 14.89 13.04 3.65
N ARG A 205 13.66 12.55 3.53
CA ARG A 205 12.64 12.67 4.60
C ARG A 205 13.01 11.82 5.81
N TYR A 206 13.48 10.59 5.62
CA TYR A 206 13.95 9.75 6.72
C TYR A 206 15.20 10.33 7.39
N GLU A 207 16.15 10.84 6.60
CA GLU A 207 17.35 11.49 7.14
C GLU A 207 17.00 12.71 8.01
N GLN A 208 16.16 13.62 7.49
CA GLN A 208 15.77 14.83 8.21
C GLN A 208 14.95 14.52 9.47
N GLY A 209 14.01 13.58 9.39
CA GLY A 209 13.19 13.18 10.53
C GLY A 209 14.03 12.62 11.67
N TYR A 210 14.97 11.72 11.36
CA TYR A 210 15.84 11.13 12.37
C TYR A 210 16.87 12.13 12.92
N ALA A 211 17.42 13.01 12.08
CA ALA A 211 18.29 14.09 12.55
C ALA A 211 17.57 15.03 13.53
N GLY A 212 16.30 15.35 13.27
CA GLY A 212 15.45 16.12 14.17
C GLY A 212 15.22 15.41 15.52
N MET A 213 14.94 14.10 15.49
CA MET A 213 14.79 13.29 16.70
C MET A 213 16.07 13.28 17.54
N LEU A 214 17.24 13.06 16.90
CA LEU A 214 18.53 13.10 17.60
C LEU A 214 18.82 14.47 18.23
N ALA A 215 18.40 15.56 17.59
CA ALA A 215 18.58 16.91 18.13
C ALA A 215 17.73 17.17 19.39
N GLN A 216 16.55 16.55 19.49
CA GLN A 216 15.66 16.67 20.65
C GLN A 216 16.11 15.81 21.85
N MET A 217 16.95 14.80 21.63
CA MET A 217 17.48 13.93 22.68
C MET A 217 18.74 14.49 23.37
N ARG A 218 19.25 15.63 22.91
CA ARG A 218 20.43 16.32 23.46
C ARG A 218 20.01 17.42 24.42
#